data_AF-A0A1Y2B090-F1
#
_entry.id   AF-A0A1Y2B090-F1
#
_cell.length_a   1.000
_cell.length_b   1.000
_cell.length_c   1.000
_cell.angle_alpha   90.00
_cell.angle_beta   90.00
_cell.angle_gamma   90.00
#
_symmetry.space_group_name_H-M   'P 1'
#
loop_
_entity.id
_entity.type
_entity.pdbx_description
1 polymer ?
#
loop_
_entity_poly.entity_id
_entity_poly.type
_entity_poly.pdbx_seq_one_letter_code
_entity_poly.pdbx_strand_id
1 'polypeptide(L)'
;MPVETDYSSLNYWTDRFSVEKKFEWLVPSSQLIPLILEQLQQYTSLTSATTSISSTTSISSTSGNTRRRPLQLLHFGCGTSHLGSDLHSACLDQGLDVQVIDADYVPSSVLSSRPIPDPVPLIEIDVLSLSSLRQSRSIPEAEAEAEGGWDFLLDKSTADAISCGLNLPHPLYSDASTLSSTPISTSSSSSAAASTSRPTPTTPTPTPTTTPTPTTTPTPTTTPTPTTTPTSTVEPIIVLSYNLAQVTRKGGRWLCVSYSEHRFDFISQSQTEGWRLVEKRGIRSVYAGNDDDDEGRDNAPKNKVYTPETFTWLYILERV
;
A
#
# COMPACT_ATOMS: atom_id res chain seq x y z
N MET A 1 17.16 -24.55 2.26
CA MET A 1 15.83 -23.94 2.10
C MET A 1 16.02 -22.70 1.25
N PRO A 2 15.22 -22.47 0.19
CA PRO A 2 15.20 -21.17 -0.47
C PRO A 2 14.85 -20.11 0.58
N VAL A 3 15.51 -18.96 0.54
CA VAL A 3 15.13 -17.81 1.37
C VAL A 3 13.80 -17.30 0.83
N GLU A 4 12.76 -17.29 1.66
CA GLU A 4 11.49 -16.68 1.28
C GLU A 4 11.71 -15.19 1.01
N THR A 5 11.17 -14.72 -0.10
CA THR A 5 11.29 -13.31 -0.48
C THR A 5 10.28 -12.50 0.32
N ASP A 6 10.77 -11.53 1.08
CA ASP A 6 9.92 -10.60 1.82
C ASP A 6 9.46 -9.46 0.89
N TYR A 7 8.30 -9.65 0.27
CA TYR A 7 7.68 -8.64 -0.60
C TYR A 7 7.12 -7.43 0.17
N SER A 8 7.13 -7.43 1.50
CA SER A 8 6.79 -6.25 2.30
C SER A 8 8.01 -5.34 2.57
N SER A 9 9.23 -5.86 2.38
CA SER A 9 10.47 -5.19 2.75
C SER A 9 10.85 -4.04 1.80
N LEU A 10 10.97 -2.83 2.36
CA LEU A 10 11.52 -1.68 1.65
C LEU A 10 12.93 -1.95 1.10
N ASN A 11 13.76 -2.71 1.83
CA ASN A 11 15.12 -3.04 1.40
C ASN A 11 15.10 -3.94 0.16
N TYR A 12 14.23 -4.96 0.15
CA TYR A 12 14.08 -5.84 -1.02
C TYR A 12 13.75 -5.05 -2.29
N TRP A 13 12.77 -4.15 -2.22
CA TRP A 13 12.38 -3.34 -3.38
C TRP A 13 13.41 -2.29 -3.75
N THR A 14 14.06 -1.66 -2.76
CA THR A 14 15.17 -0.73 -3.00
C THR A 14 16.31 -1.42 -3.75
N ASP A 15 16.73 -2.60 -3.29
CA ASP A 15 17.79 -3.39 -3.94
C ASP A 15 17.39 -3.77 -5.37
N ARG A 16 16.15 -4.24 -5.56
CA ARG A 16 15.64 -4.62 -6.88
C ARG A 16 15.59 -3.43 -7.84
N PHE A 17 14.99 -2.31 -7.42
CA PHE A 17 14.81 -1.14 -8.27
C PHE A 17 16.10 -0.39 -8.55
N SER A 18 17.15 -0.60 -7.75
CA SER A 18 18.49 -0.04 -8.03
C SER A 18 19.12 -0.56 -9.34
N VAL A 19 18.68 -1.74 -9.83
CA VAL A 19 19.21 -2.38 -11.04
C VAL A 19 18.13 -2.64 -12.10
N GLU A 20 16.86 -2.71 -11.71
CA GLU A 20 15.75 -2.96 -12.63
C GLU A 20 15.47 -1.72 -13.48
N LYS A 21 15.47 -1.90 -14.81
CA LYS A 21 15.22 -0.78 -15.73
C LYS A 21 13.73 -0.56 -15.98
N LYS A 22 13.01 -1.65 -16.20
CA LYS A 22 11.58 -1.64 -16.49
C LYS A 22 11.02 -3.03 -16.22
N PHE A 23 9.92 -3.10 -15.47
CA PHE A 23 9.18 -4.33 -15.26
C PHE A 23 7.69 -4.06 -15.13
N GLU A 24 6.88 -4.91 -15.76
CA GLU A 24 5.42 -4.84 -15.70
C GLU A 24 4.89 -6.08 -14.98
N TRP A 25 4.43 -5.92 -13.75
CA TRP A 25 3.93 -7.06 -12.98
C TRP A 25 2.52 -7.47 -13.41
N LEU A 26 2.21 -8.77 -13.33
CA LEU A 26 0.92 -9.41 -13.66
C LEU A 26 0.48 -9.32 -15.13
N VAL A 27 0.07 -8.14 -15.60
CA VAL A 27 -0.48 -7.91 -16.95
C VAL A 27 0.22 -6.73 -17.64
N PRO A 28 0.43 -6.75 -18.95
CA PRO A 28 1.00 -5.61 -19.67
C PRO A 28 0.11 -4.35 -19.59
N SER A 29 0.73 -3.16 -19.60
CA SER A 29 0.01 -1.88 -19.66
C SER A 29 -0.98 -1.81 -20.81
N SER A 30 -0.64 -2.38 -21.98
CA SER A 30 -1.52 -2.42 -23.16
C SER A 30 -2.83 -3.16 -22.92
N GLN A 31 -2.86 -4.13 -21.99
CA GLN A 31 -4.07 -4.86 -21.62
C GLN A 31 -4.87 -4.14 -20.54
N LEU A 32 -4.19 -3.44 -19.63
CA LEU A 32 -4.81 -2.78 -18.48
C LEU A 32 -5.36 -1.38 -18.80
N ILE A 33 -4.66 -0.59 -19.62
CA ILE A 33 -5.04 0.79 -19.95
C ILE A 33 -6.46 0.90 -20.52
N PRO A 34 -6.90 0.06 -21.49
CA PRO A 34 -8.28 0.13 -21.99
C PRO A 34 -9.33 -0.05 -20.88
N LEU A 35 -9.06 -0.91 -19.89
CA LEU A 35 -9.95 -1.15 -18.76
C LEU A 35 -9.99 0.06 -17.81
N ILE A 36 -8.85 0.71 -17.59
CA ILE A 36 -8.79 1.94 -16.77
C ILE A 36 -9.56 3.07 -17.47
N LEU A 37 -9.36 3.25 -18.78
CA LEU A 37 -10.04 4.27 -19.57
C LEU A 37 -11.57 4.10 -19.55
N GLU A 38 -12.06 2.85 -19.64
CA GLU A 38 -13.48 2.53 -19.50
C GLU A 38 -14.04 3.08 -18.17
N GLN A 39 -13.32 2.86 -17.06
CA GLN A 39 -13.76 3.31 -15.73
C GLN A 39 -13.71 4.84 -15.59
N LEU A 40 -12.68 5.50 -16.12
CA LEU A 40 -12.55 6.95 -16.15
C LEU A 40 -13.70 7.62 -16.93
N GLN A 41 -14.04 7.07 -18.10
CA GLN A 41 -15.14 7.55 -18.93
C GLN A 41 -16.49 7.41 -18.21
N GLN A 42 -16.77 6.23 -17.64
CA GLN A 42 -17.99 5.98 -16.86
C GLN A 42 -18.14 6.97 -15.69
N TYR A 43 -17.07 7.19 -14.92
CA TYR A 43 -17.07 8.12 -13.80
C TYR A 43 -17.32 9.57 -14.25
N THR A 44 -16.70 9.98 -15.35
CA THR A 44 -16.89 11.32 -15.93
C THR A 44 -18.34 11.54 -16.39
N SER A 45 -18.98 10.53 -16.97
CA SER A 45 -20.40 10.61 -17.36
C SER A 45 -21.33 10.73 -16.14
N LEU A 46 -21.12 9.92 -15.09
CA LEU A 46 -21.93 9.92 -13.88
C LEU A 46 -21.86 11.25 -13.11
N THR A 47 -20.64 11.80 -12.97
CA THR A 47 -20.42 13.09 -12.30
C THR A 47 -20.97 14.26 -13.12
N SER A 48 -21.02 14.16 -14.45
CA SER A 48 -21.64 15.16 -15.32
C SER A 48 -23.17 15.17 -15.22
N ALA A 49 -23.81 14.01 -15.16
CA ALA A 49 -25.26 13.88 -14.99
C ALA A 49 -25.75 14.37 -13.62
N THR A 50 -24.96 14.18 -12.56
CA THR A 50 -25.33 14.62 -11.20
C THR A 50 -25.37 16.14 -11.09
N THR A 51 -24.45 16.85 -11.76
CA THR A 51 -24.43 18.33 -11.76
C THR A 51 -25.60 18.95 -12.54
N SER A 52 -26.10 18.30 -13.60
CA SER A 52 -27.22 18.83 -14.38
C SER A 52 -28.58 18.68 -13.69
N ILE A 53 -28.73 17.74 -12.75
CA ILE A 53 -29.97 17.54 -11.98
C ILE A 53 -30.07 18.57 -10.84
N SER A 54 -28.96 18.84 -10.15
CA SER A 54 -28.93 19.78 -9.01
C SER A 54 -29.12 21.26 -9.40
N SER A 55 -29.01 21.61 -10.68
CA SER A 55 -29.11 23.00 -11.16
C SER A 55 -30.54 23.48 -11.49
N THR A 56 -31.58 22.68 -11.20
CA THR A 56 -32.98 23.07 -11.47
C THR A 56 -33.59 24.03 -10.43
N THR A 57 -32.84 24.48 -9.42
CA THR A 57 -33.36 25.42 -8.40
C THR A 57 -32.42 26.57 -8.05
N SER A 58 -32.01 27.39 -9.02
CA SER A 58 -31.63 28.80 -8.75
C SER A 58 -31.42 29.58 -10.04
N ILE A 59 -32.31 30.55 -10.29
CA ILE A 59 -32.10 31.61 -11.28
C ILE A 59 -31.10 32.60 -10.68
N SER A 60 -29.85 32.57 -11.14
CA SER A 60 -29.01 33.77 -11.23
C SER A 60 -27.91 33.55 -12.26
N SER A 61 -27.99 34.30 -13.34
CA SER A 61 -27.03 34.37 -14.42
C SER A 61 -25.73 35.02 -13.96
N THR A 62 -24.71 34.20 -13.73
CA THR A 62 -23.31 34.62 -13.86
C THR A 62 -22.59 33.51 -14.62
N SER A 63 -22.25 33.78 -15.89
CA SER A 63 -21.47 32.90 -16.76
C SER A 63 -20.02 32.83 -16.24
N GLY A 64 -19.82 32.20 -15.09
CA GLY A 64 -18.51 31.78 -14.61
C GLY A 64 -18.13 30.50 -15.34
N ASN A 65 -17.07 30.57 -16.15
CA ASN A 65 -16.48 29.42 -16.81
C ASN A 65 -15.78 28.56 -15.73
N THR A 66 -16.55 27.85 -14.90
CA THR A 66 -16.00 26.97 -13.86
C THR A 66 -15.46 25.72 -14.54
N ARG A 67 -14.24 25.81 -15.05
CA ARG A 67 -13.49 24.67 -15.58
C ARG A 67 -13.41 23.64 -14.45
N ARG A 68 -13.99 22.45 -14.66
CA ARG A 68 -13.87 21.35 -13.70
C ARG A 68 -12.38 21.07 -13.48
N ARG A 69 -12.00 20.80 -12.24
CA ARG A 69 -10.63 20.36 -11.91
C ARG A 69 -10.33 19.03 -12.61
N PRO A 70 -9.08 18.76 -13.00
CA PRO A 70 -8.69 17.45 -13.53
C PRO A 70 -8.96 16.36 -12.49
N LEU A 71 -9.39 15.18 -12.95
CA LEU A 71 -9.52 14.00 -12.11
C LEU A 71 -8.16 13.63 -11.54
N GLN A 72 -8.11 13.31 -10.26
CA GLN A 72 -6.85 12.98 -9.58
C GLN A 72 -6.71 11.46 -9.49
N LEU A 73 -5.72 10.90 -10.18
CA LEU A 73 -5.41 9.47 -10.19
C LEU A 73 -4.06 9.21 -9.51
N LEU A 74 -4.07 8.44 -8.43
CA LEU A 74 -2.87 7.94 -7.77
C LEU A 74 -2.57 6.51 -8.20
N HIS A 75 -1.42 6.28 -8.82
CA HIS A 75 -0.88 4.95 -9.09
C HIS A 75 0.22 4.65 -8.08
N PHE A 76 -0.11 3.86 -7.06
CA PHE A 76 0.80 3.59 -5.95
C PHE A 76 1.48 2.22 -6.10
N GLY A 77 2.69 2.10 -5.55
CA GLY A 77 3.59 0.97 -5.78
C GLY A 77 3.98 0.85 -7.25
N CYS A 78 4.22 2.00 -7.89
CA CYS A 78 4.51 2.06 -9.32
C CYS A 78 5.83 1.37 -9.70
N GLY A 79 6.78 1.27 -8.77
CA GLY A 79 8.12 0.73 -9.01
C GLY A 79 8.76 1.31 -10.27
N THR A 80 9.29 0.42 -11.12
CA THR A 80 9.90 0.74 -12.42
C THR A 80 8.93 0.60 -13.61
N SER A 81 7.63 0.48 -13.34
CA SER A 81 6.60 0.38 -14.39
C SER A 81 6.48 1.68 -15.17
N HIS A 82 6.12 1.57 -16.45
CA HIS A 82 5.77 2.74 -17.28
C HIS A 82 4.25 2.96 -17.37
N LEU A 83 3.46 2.22 -16.60
CA LEU A 83 2.00 2.29 -16.63
C LEU A 83 1.48 3.71 -16.41
N GLY A 84 2.07 4.47 -15.47
CA GLY A 84 1.69 5.86 -15.23
C GLY A 84 1.83 6.74 -16.47
N SER A 85 3.02 6.73 -17.10
CA SER A 85 3.31 7.53 -18.30
C SER A 85 2.50 7.08 -19.52
N ASP A 86 2.33 5.76 -19.69
CA ASP A 86 1.55 5.19 -20.79
C ASP A 86 0.06 5.56 -20.63
N LEU A 87 -0.47 5.50 -19.40
CA LEU A 87 -1.85 5.89 -19.08
C LEU A 87 -2.06 7.39 -19.25
N HIS A 88 -1.12 8.23 -18.80
CA HIS A 88 -1.19 9.68 -19.01
C HIS A 88 -1.31 10.02 -20.50
N SER A 89 -0.49 9.39 -21.34
CA SER A 89 -0.53 9.59 -22.79
C SER A 89 -1.87 9.13 -23.38
N ALA A 90 -2.37 7.97 -22.95
CA ALA A 90 -3.66 7.46 -23.38
C ALA A 90 -4.84 8.36 -22.94
N CYS A 91 -4.79 8.95 -21.75
CA CYS A 91 -5.79 9.93 -21.30
C CYS A 91 -5.81 11.18 -22.21
N LEU A 92 -4.64 11.70 -22.58
CA LEU A 92 -4.53 12.84 -23.50
C LEU A 92 -5.11 12.50 -24.88
N ASP A 93 -4.78 11.34 -25.42
CA ASP A 93 -5.30 10.87 -26.71
C ASP A 93 -6.83 10.73 -26.72
N GLN A 94 -7.43 10.40 -25.58
CA GLN A 94 -8.88 10.31 -25.39
C GLN A 94 -9.54 11.64 -24.96
N GLY A 95 -8.77 12.72 -24.81
CA GLY A 95 -9.27 14.02 -24.36
C GLY A 95 -9.80 14.02 -22.91
N LEU A 96 -9.31 13.10 -22.07
CA LEU A 96 -9.68 13.02 -20.66
C LEU A 96 -8.79 13.94 -19.82
N ASP A 97 -9.40 14.80 -19.02
CA ASP A 97 -8.71 15.73 -18.10
C ASP A 97 -8.36 15.00 -16.79
N VAL A 98 -7.24 14.27 -16.80
CA VAL A 98 -6.78 13.42 -15.69
C VAL A 98 -5.34 13.77 -15.34
N GLN A 99 -5.10 14.07 -14.06
CA GLN A 99 -3.77 14.18 -13.49
C GLN A 99 -3.36 12.83 -12.90
N VAL A 100 -2.48 12.13 -13.61
CA VAL A 100 -1.86 10.89 -13.14
C VAL A 100 -0.66 11.26 -12.26
N ILE A 101 -0.56 10.63 -11.10
CA ILE A 101 0.55 10.77 -10.16
C ILE A 101 1.00 9.35 -9.79
N ASP A 102 2.27 9.07 -9.99
CA ASP A 102 2.89 7.84 -9.55
C ASP A 102 3.41 7.99 -8.13
N ALA A 103 3.35 6.92 -7.35
CA ALA A 103 3.89 6.90 -6.00
C ALA A 103 4.51 5.55 -5.64
N ASP A 104 5.54 5.61 -4.82
CA ASP A 104 6.19 4.43 -4.26
C ASP A 104 6.75 4.77 -2.87
N TYR A 105 6.88 3.78 -1.99
CA TYR A 105 7.57 3.96 -0.72
C TYR A 105 9.10 3.84 -0.85
N VAL A 106 9.59 3.32 -1.98
CA VAL A 106 11.00 3.38 -2.34
C VAL A 106 11.35 4.82 -2.73
N PRO A 107 12.44 5.39 -2.19
CA PRO A 107 12.83 6.76 -2.49
C PRO A 107 13.01 7.02 -3.99
N SER A 108 12.54 8.18 -4.45
CA SER A 108 12.62 8.57 -5.86
C SER A 108 14.05 8.63 -6.42
N SER A 109 15.05 8.79 -5.55
CA SER A 109 16.48 8.72 -5.92
C SER A 109 16.92 7.35 -6.44
N VAL A 110 16.19 6.29 -6.08
CA VAL A 110 16.46 4.91 -6.53
C VAL A 110 15.73 4.61 -7.85
N LEU A 111 14.54 5.18 -8.05
CA LEU A 111 13.69 5.03 -9.24
C LEU A 111 14.19 5.86 -10.44
N SER A 112 15.46 5.69 -10.78
CA SER A 112 16.20 6.48 -11.77
C SER A 112 15.94 6.10 -13.23
N SER A 113 15.22 4.99 -13.49
CA SER A 113 15.01 4.46 -14.84
C SER A 113 13.79 5.03 -15.58
N ARG A 114 13.14 6.04 -15.00
CA ARG A 114 11.96 6.68 -15.60
C ARG A 114 12.28 7.38 -16.93
N PRO A 115 11.29 7.48 -17.85
CA PRO A 115 11.44 8.25 -19.09
C PRO A 115 11.90 9.68 -18.82
N ILE A 116 12.67 10.29 -19.74
CA ILE A 116 13.08 11.69 -19.62
C ILE A 116 12.70 12.43 -20.92
N PRO A 117 11.81 13.45 -20.86
CA PRO A 117 11.06 13.91 -19.69
C PRO A 117 9.93 12.94 -19.32
N ASP A 118 9.76 12.65 -18.02
CA ASP A 118 8.58 11.95 -17.50
C ASP A 118 7.47 13.00 -17.28
N PRO A 119 6.33 12.92 -17.98
CA PRO A 119 5.22 13.84 -17.72
C PRO A 119 4.49 13.56 -16.41
N VAL A 120 4.72 12.39 -15.78
CA VAL A 120 4.02 11.96 -14.57
C VAL A 120 4.85 12.28 -13.33
N PRO A 121 4.32 13.08 -12.38
CA PRO A 121 4.99 13.30 -11.10
C PRO A 121 5.15 11.99 -10.32
N LEU A 122 6.31 11.83 -9.68
CA LEU A 122 6.59 10.75 -8.73
C LEU A 122 6.68 11.32 -7.31
N ILE A 123 5.95 10.72 -6.37
CA ILE A 123 5.97 11.09 -4.95
C ILE A 123 6.27 9.89 -4.05
N GLU A 124 6.92 10.13 -2.92
CA GLU A 124 7.23 9.10 -1.94
C GLU A 124 6.03 8.92 -0.98
N ILE A 125 5.40 7.75 -0.98
CA ILE A 125 4.24 7.43 -0.13
C ILE A 125 4.37 6.02 0.44
N ASP A 126 4.22 5.92 1.77
CA ASP A 126 3.89 4.68 2.45
C ASP A 126 2.37 4.56 2.63
N VAL A 127 1.73 3.68 1.85
CA VAL A 127 0.28 3.49 1.86
C VAL A 127 -0.26 2.82 3.14
N LEU A 128 0.60 2.18 3.94
CA LEU A 128 0.24 1.67 5.27
C LEU A 128 0.33 2.76 6.34
N SER A 129 0.91 3.92 6.02
CA SER A 129 0.97 5.11 6.87
C SER A 129 -0.06 6.16 6.43
N LEU A 130 -1.14 6.30 7.20
CA LEU A 130 -2.18 7.31 6.92
C LEU A 130 -1.62 8.74 6.91
N SER A 131 -0.63 9.04 7.73
CA SER A 131 0.02 10.35 7.76
C SER A 131 0.80 10.62 6.47
N SER A 132 1.50 9.62 5.92
CA SER A 132 2.19 9.73 4.63
C SER A 132 1.20 10.02 3.50
N LEU A 133 0.09 9.28 3.43
CA LEU A 133 -0.98 9.51 2.45
C LEU A 133 -1.63 10.90 2.55
N ARG A 134 -1.79 11.43 3.76
CA ARG A 134 -2.36 12.79 3.96
C ARG A 134 -1.38 13.89 3.56
N GLN A 135 -0.08 13.71 3.82
CA GLN A 135 0.95 14.68 3.45
C GLN A 135 1.15 14.78 1.94
N SER A 136 0.91 13.69 1.21
CA SER A 136 1.12 13.59 -0.24
C SER A 136 0.28 14.57 -1.08
N ARG A 137 -0.72 15.20 -0.46
CA ARG A 137 -1.70 16.04 -1.14
C ARG A 137 -1.46 17.55 -0.97
N SER A 138 -0.61 18.00 -0.05
CA SER A 138 -0.50 19.43 0.32
C SER A 138 -1.88 20.10 0.52
N ILE A 139 -2.88 19.34 0.99
CA ILE A 139 -4.23 19.85 1.23
C ILE A 139 -4.29 20.39 2.65
N PRO A 140 -4.64 21.67 2.86
CA PRO A 140 -4.96 22.18 4.18
C PRO A 140 -6.10 21.35 4.80
N GLU A 141 -5.97 20.93 6.06
CA GLU A 141 -6.91 20.04 6.77
C GLU A 141 -8.40 20.41 6.61
N ALA A 142 -8.72 21.67 6.31
CA ALA A 142 -10.07 22.19 6.14
C ALA A 142 -10.80 21.76 4.85
N GLU A 143 -10.09 21.24 3.81
CA GLU A 143 -10.70 20.89 2.50
C GLU A 143 -10.78 19.37 2.24
N ALA A 144 -10.22 18.56 3.13
CA ALA A 144 -10.11 17.12 2.98
C ALA A 144 -11.47 16.40 2.92
N GLU A 145 -12.51 16.94 3.53
CA GLU A 145 -13.83 16.30 3.60
C GLU A 145 -14.82 16.72 2.49
N ALA A 146 -14.56 17.80 1.76
CA ALA A 146 -15.48 18.26 0.71
C ALA A 146 -14.93 18.09 -0.71
N GLU A 147 -13.65 18.40 -0.94
CA GLU A 147 -13.11 18.43 -2.33
C GLU A 147 -11.68 17.91 -2.54
N GLY A 148 -11.03 17.40 -1.49
CA GLY A 148 -9.60 17.08 -1.50
C GLY A 148 -9.16 15.66 -1.86
N GLY A 149 -10.04 14.66 -1.91
CA GLY A 149 -9.62 13.26 -2.06
C GLY A 149 -9.20 12.85 -3.49
N TRP A 150 -8.60 11.66 -3.60
CA TRP A 150 -8.37 10.96 -4.87
C TRP A 150 -9.69 10.57 -5.54
N ASP A 151 -9.75 10.72 -6.86
CA ASP A 151 -10.87 10.25 -7.67
C ASP A 151 -10.64 8.79 -8.08
N PHE A 152 -9.38 8.45 -8.40
CA PHE A 152 -8.98 7.10 -8.77
C PHE A 152 -7.71 6.69 -8.01
N LEU A 153 -7.69 5.44 -7.57
CA LEU A 153 -6.53 4.75 -7.07
C LEU A 153 -6.24 3.57 -8.00
N LEU A 154 -5.00 3.43 -8.43
CA LEU A 154 -4.53 2.34 -9.25
C LEU A 154 -3.46 1.56 -8.48
N ASP A 155 -3.72 0.28 -8.32
CA ASP A 155 -2.86 -0.68 -7.61
C ASP A 155 -2.60 -1.85 -8.55
N LYS A 156 -1.32 -2.09 -8.82
CA LYS A 156 -0.90 -3.23 -9.63
C LYS A 156 0.03 -4.10 -8.81
N SER A 157 -0.55 -5.06 -8.09
CA SER A 157 0.14 -6.04 -7.25
C SER A 157 0.78 -5.47 -5.97
N THR A 158 0.50 -4.22 -5.60
CA THR A 158 0.96 -3.66 -4.32
C THR A 158 0.16 -4.23 -3.16
N ALA A 159 -1.16 -4.36 -3.29
CA ALA A 159 -1.98 -5.08 -2.31
C ALA A 159 -1.50 -6.51 -2.11
N ASP A 160 -1.03 -7.16 -3.17
CA ASP A 160 -0.47 -8.50 -3.10
C ASP A 160 0.83 -8.55 -2.30
N ALA A 161 1.76 -7.64 -2.58
CA ALA A 161 3.03 -7.52 -1.85
C ALA A 161 2.80 -7.22 -0.36
N ILE A 162 1.91 -6.28 -0.05
CA ILE A 162 1.50 -5.91 1.31
C ILE A 162 0.91 -7.11 2.06
N SER A 163 0.15 -7.96 1.38
CA SER A 163 -0.49 -9.12 2.00
C SER A 163 0.47 -10.27 2.29
N CYS A 164 1.71 -10.21 1.81
CA CYS A 164 2.78 -11.12 2.23
C CYS A 164 3.45 -10.68 3.54
N GLY A 165 3.16 -9.47 4.03
CA GLY A 165 3.73 -8.93 5.26
C GLY A 165 3.14 -9.54 6.53
N LEU A 166 3.84 -9.36 7.65
CA LEU A 166 3.34 -9.73 8.97
C LEU A 166 2.13 -8.86 9.37
N ASN A 167 1.23 -9.44 10.17
CA ASN A 167 0.15 -8.67 10.76
C ASN A 167 0.69 -7.51 11.59
N LEU A 168 0.05 -6.35 11.45
CA LEU A 168 0.43 -5.13 12.13
C LEU A 168 -0.14 -5.12 13.56
N PRO A 169 0.58 -4.55 14.54
CA PRO A 169 0.06 -4.42 15.89
C PRO A 169 -1.17 -3.51 15.89
N HIS A 170 -2.24 -3.95 16.55
CA HIS A 170 -3.42 -3.13 16.79
C HIS A 170 -3.15 -2.22 17.99
N PRO A 171 -3.08 -0.89 17.77
CA PRO A 171 -4.26 -0.03 17.95
C PRO A 171 -4.34 1.09 16.91
N LEU A 172 -4.31 0.75 15.61
CA LEU A 172 -4.65 1.73 14.56
C LEU A 172 -6.18 1.97 14.46
N TYR A 173 -6.98 1.25 15.25
CA TYR A 173 -8.45 1.23 15.23
C TYR A 173 -9.12 1.53 16.59
N SER A 174 -8.39 1.90 17.63
CA SER A 174 -9.03 2.39 18.86
C SER A 174 -9.14 3.92 18.81
N ASP A 175 -10.38 4.38 18.73
CA ASP A 175 -10.89 5.73 19.07
C ASP A 175 -11.32 6.63 17.90
N ALA A 176 -12.37 6.21 17.19
CA ALA A 176 -13.34 7.14 16.58
C ALA A 176 -14.28 7.80 17.63
N SER A 177 -14.02 7.65 18.93
CA SER A 177 -14.87 8.23 19.97
C SER A 177 -14.15 8.44 21.30
N THR A 178 -13.16 9.33 21.37
CA THR A 178 -12.89 10.16 22.58
C THR A 178 -11.80 11.19 22.30
N LEU A 179 -12.21 12.43 22.00
CA LEU A 179 -11.38 13.61 22.22
C LEU A 179 -11.13 13.75 23.73
N SER A 180 -9.90 13.55 24.18
CA SER A 180 -9.45 14.07 25.48
C SER A 180 -7.96 14.36 25.46
N SER A 181 -7.67 15.65 25.44
CA SER A 181 -6.38 16.32 25.45
C SER A 181 -5.53 15.94 26.67
N THR A 182 -4.27 15.54 26.46
CA THR A 182 -3.14 15.94 27.33
C THR A 182 -1.81 15.88 26.57
N PRO A 183 -0.86 16.81 26.82
CA PRO A 183 0.40 16.90 26.10
C PRO A 183 1.49 16.01 26.71
N ILE A 184 2.27 15.32 25.87
CA ILE A 184 3.47 14.57 26.28
C ILE A 184 4.69 15.49 26.17
N SER A 185 5.32 15.74 27.33
CA SER A 185 6.58 16.44 27.48
C SER A 185 7.76 15.62 26.94
N THR A 186 8.56 16.26 26.09
CA THR A 186 9.88 15.81 25.63
C THR A 186 10.92 15.81 26.74
N SER A 187 11.70 14.74 26.86
CA SER A 187 13.03 14.82 27.48
C SER A 187 14.04 13.93 26.76
N SER A 188 14.86 14.60 25.96
CA SER A 188 16.15 14.14 25.43
C SER A 188 17.20 14.01 26.55
N SER A 189 18.11 13.03 26.45
CA SER A 189 19.35 13.03 27.22
C SER A 189 20.46 12.30 26.47
N SER A 190 21.57 13.01 26.28
CA SER A 190 22.76 12.62 25.54
C SER A 190 23.97 12.49 26.47
N SER A 191 25.00 11.80 25.98
CA SER A 191 26.42 11.90 26.37
C SER A 191 26.82 11.18 27.67
N ALA A 192 28.06 10.76 27.90
CA ALA A 192 29.26 10.47 27.12
C ALA A 192 30.29 9.90 28.14
N ALA A 193 31.29 9.18 27.63
CA ALA A 193 32.35 8.53 28.39
C ALA A 193 33.36 9.48 29.06
N ALA A 194 34.02 9.03 30.14
CA ALA A 194 35.46 9.22 30.36
C ALA A 194 36.01 8.36 31.52
N SER A 195 37.22 7.85 31.30
CA SER A 195 38.13 7.03 32.09
C SER A 195 38.86 7.75 33.23
N THR A 196 39.41 7.03 34.24
CA THR A 196 40.87 6.96 34.59
C THR A 196 41.24 6.21 35.90
N SER A 197 42.29 5.36 35.79
CA SER A 197 43.38 4.91 36.70
C SER A 197 43.26 4.61 38.23
N ARG A 198 43.40 3.30 38.56
CA ARG A 198 44.37 2.57 39.45
C ARG A 198 45.27 3.36 40.44
N PRO A 199 45.46 2.89 41.72
CA PRO A 199 46.59 2.01 42.14
C PRO A 199 46.24 0.84 43.08
N THR A 200 47.12 -0.17 43.10
CA THR A 200 47.20 -1.36 43.99
C THR A 200 48.12 -1.02 45.18
N PRO A 201 47.92 -1.57 46.41
CA PRO A 201 48.82 -2.65 46.86
C PRO A 201 48.31 -3.65 47.94
N THR A 202 49.03 -4.77 47.97
CA THR A 202 49.39 -5.70 49.07
C THR A 202 48.36 -6.56 49.83
N THR A 203 48.65 -7.86 49.71
CA THR A 203 48.13 -9.07 50.38
C THR A 203 48.54 -9.18 51.85
N PRO A 204 47.64 -9.70 52.71
CA PRO A 204 48.03 -10.58 53.80
C PRO A 204 47.35 -11.96 53.74
N THR A 205 48.07 -12.93 54.27
CA THR A 205 47.84 -14.39 54.37
C THR A 205 46.49 -14.78 55.00
N PRO A 206 45.77 -15.80 54.49
CA PRO A 206 44.59 -16.34 55.16
C PRO A 206 44.95 -17.41 56.21
N THR A 207 44.41 -17.25 57.41
CA THR A 207 44.30 -18.25 58.48
C THR A 207 43.15 -19.23 58.14
N PRO A 208 43.23 -20.53 58.47
CA PRO A 208 42.13 -21.46 58.20
C PRO A 208 40.93 -21.16 59.09
N THR A 209 39.84 -20.70 58.48
CA THR A 209 38.53 -20.51 59.13
C THR A 209 37.72 -21.80 59.05
N THR A 210 37.16 -22.22 60.17
CA THR A 210 36.27 -23.39 60.29
C THR A 210 35.05 -23.25 59.40
N THR A 211 34.79 -24.26 58.58
CA THR A 211 33.63 -24.41 57.71
C THR A 211 32.32 -24.36 58.49
N PRO A 212 31.40 -23.39 58.26
CA PRO A 212 30.04 -23.48 58.77
C PRO A 212 29.24 -24.54 57.97
N THR A 213 28.43 -25.30 58.70
CA THR A 213 27.50 -26.31 58.16
C THR A 213 26.54 -25.69 57.15
N PRO A 214 26.23 -26.36 56.01
CA PRO A 214 25.31 -25.81 55.02
C PRO A 214 23.90 -25.70 55.59
N THR A 215 23.41 -24.47 55.76
CA THR A 215 22.00 -24.17 55.99
C THR A 215 21.24 -24.43 54.70
N THR A 216 20.13 -25.16 54.77
CA THR A 216 19.26 -25.42 53.62
C THR A 216 18.73 -24.11 53.06
N THR A 217 19.19 -23.73 51.87
CA THR A 217 18.66 -22.61 51.09
C THR A 217 17.17 -22.85 50.80
N PRO A 218 16.25 -21.93 51.15
CA PRO A 218 14.86 -22.05 50.74
C PRO A 218 14.79 -22.06 49.21
N THR A 219 14.12 -23.05 48.65
CA THR A 219 13.88 -23.17 47.21
C THR A 219 13.28 -21.86 46.69
N PRO A 220 13.83 -21.24 45.63
CA PRO A 220 13.24 -20.03 45.08
C PRO A 220 11.82 -20.35 44.62
N THR A 221 10.84 -19.69 45.24
CA THR A 221 9.46 -19.72 44.78
C THR A 221 9.44 -19.15 43.36
N THR A 222 9.01 -19.95 42.39
CA THR A 222 8.84 -19.50 41.01
C THR A 222 7.82 -18.36 40.99
N THR A 223 8.29 -17.14 40.79
CA THR A 223 7.43 -16.00 40.46
C THR A 223 6.60 -16.39 39.25
N PRO A 224 5.25 -16.28 39.27
CA PRO A 224 4.45 -16.53 38.09
C PRO A 224 4.94 -15.61 36.97
N THR A 225 5.37 -16.19 35.86
CA THR A 225 5.72 -15.44 34.66
C THR A 225 4.52 -14.58 34.28
N PRO A 226 4.67 -13.25 34.08
CA PRO A 226 3.56 -12.42 33.65
C PRO A 226 3.00 -13.02 32.37
N THR A 227 1.72 -13.41 32.41
CA THR A 227 1.01 -13.90 31.24
C THR A 227 0.95 -12.76 30.25
N THR A 228 1.67 -12.86 29.13
CA THR A 228 1.60 -11.88 28.05
C THR A 228 0.18 -11.88 27.50
N THR A 229 -0.56 -10.81 27.73
CA THR A 229 -1.84 -10.56 27.05
C THR A 229 -1.59 -10.63 25.55
N PRO A 230 -2.37 -11.41 24.76
CA PRO A 230 -2.19 -11.45 23.33
C PRO A 230 -2.41 -10.05 22.76
N THR A 231 -1.37 -9.46 22.16
CA THR A 231 -1.50 -8.23 21.38
C THR A 231 -2.41 -8.55 20.20
N SER A 232 -3.58 -7.90 20.11
CA SER A 232 -4.40 -7.98 18.91
C SER A 232 -3.61 -7.48 17.71
N THR A 233 -3.68 -8.19 16.59
CA THR A 233 -3.01 -7.82 15.33
C THR A 233 -4.04 -7.69 14.21
N VAL A 234 -3.73 -6.90 13.18
CA VAL A 234 -4.59 -6.68 12.01
C VAL A 234 -3.82 -7.03 10.73
N GLU A 235 -4.52 -7.62 9.75
CA GLU A 235 -3.91 -7.91 8.45
C GLU A 235 -3.57 -6.60 7.71
N PRO A 236 -2.39 -6.48 7.07
CA PRO A 236 -1.98 -5.25 6.40
C PRO A 236 -2.95 -4.79 5.30
N ILE A 237 -3.62 -5.72 4.61
CA ILE A 237 -4.60 -5.39 3.57
C ILE A 237 -5.83 -4.65 4.12
N ILE A 238 -6.21 -4.92 5.36
CA ILE A 238 -7.31 -4.20 6.05
C ILE A 238 -6.85 -2.77 6.35
N VAL A 239 -5.61 -2.59 6.79
CA VAL A 239 -5.03 -1.25 7.04
C VAL A 239 -4.91 -0.45 5.75
N LEU A 240 -4.43 -1.08 4.67
CA LEU A 240 -4.41 -0.46 3.33
C LEU A 240 -5.81 0.00 2.93
N SER A 241 -6.81 -0.89 3.00
CA SER A 241 -8.19 -0.59 2.64
C SER A 241 -8.74 0.60 3.44
N TYR A 242 -8.52 0.61 4.76
CA TYR A 242 -8.92 1.71 5.62
C TYR A 242 -8.23 3.03 5.25
N ASN A 243 -6.90 3.04 5.15
CA ASN A 243 -6.13 4.25 4.85
C ASN A 243 -6.55 4.86 3.51
N LEU A 244 -6.70 4.03 2.47
CA LEU A 244 -7.14 4.48 1.15
C LEU A 244 -8.56 5.07 1.20
N ALA A 245 -9.46 4.52 2.04
CA ALA A 245 -10.78 5.11 2.24
C ALA A 245 -10.69 6.53 2.84
N GLN A 246 -9.72 6.81 3.71
CA GLN A 246 -9.57 8.13 4.34
C GLN A 246 -9.10 9.23 3.37
N VAL A 247 -8.50 8.87 2.23
CA VAL A 247 -7.95 9.84 1.26
C VAL A 247 -8.64 9.79 -0.10
N THR A 248 -9.68 8.98 -0.26
CA THR A 248 -10.47 8.85 -1.49
C THR A 248 -11.82 9.52 -1.34
N ARG A 249 -12.26 10.25 -2.36
CA ARG A 249 -13.59 10.88 -2.36
C ARG A 249 -14.67 9.82 -2.42
N LYS A 250 -15.85 10.09 -1.83
CA LYS A 250 -17.04 9.28 -2.08
C LYS A 250 -17.34 9.20 -3.58
N GLY A 251 -17.64 8.01 -4.06
CA GLY A 251 -17.76 7.66 -5.47
C GLY A 251 -16.44 7.40 -6.19
N GLY A 252 -15.29 7.77 -5.60
CA GLY A 252 -13.98 7.47 -6.16
C GLY A 252 -13.71 5.97 -6.21
N ARG A 253 -12.87 5.54 -7.16
CA ARG A 253 -12.65 4.12 -7.46
C ARG A 253 -11.24 3.67 -7.15
N TRP A 254 -11.11 2.47 -6.59
CA TRP A 254 -9.85 1.76 -6.45
C TRP A 254 -9.84 0.57 -7.41
N LEU A 255 -8.96 0.65 -8.41
CA LEU A 255 -8.68 -0.39 -9.38
C LEU A 255 -7.48 -1.19 -8.88
N CYS A 256 -7.72 -2.41 -8.40
CA CYS A 256 -6.67 -3.29 -7.90
C CYS A 256 -6.52 -4.50 -8.83
N VAL A 257 -5.32 -4.67 -9.38
CA VAL A 257 -4.91 -5.84 -10.16
C VAL A 257 -4.14 -6.76 -9.22
N SER A 258 -4.70 -7.95 -8.97
CA SER A 258 -4.19 -8.91 -7.99
C SER A 258 -4.17 -10.33 -8.56
N TYR A 259 -3.19 -11.15 -8.18
CA TYR A 259 -3.24 -12.59 -8.49
C TYR A 259 -4.29 -13.34 -7.65
N SER A 260 -4.76 -12.76 -6.54
CA SER A 260 -5.65 -13.42 -5.61
C SER A 260 -7.11 -13.25 -5.99
N GLU A 261 -7.81 -14.37 -6.16
CA GLU A 261 -9.27 -14.41 -6.33
C GLU A 261 -10.03 -13.96 -5.07
N HIS A 262 -9.37 -13.93 -3.91
CA HIS A 262 -10.00 -13.69 -2.62
C HIS A 262 -9.48 -12.42 -1.93
N ARG A 263 -8.79 -11.54 -2.68
CA ARG A 263 -8.06 -10.38 -2.13
C ARG A 263 -8.94 -9.49 -1.25
N PHE A 264 -10.22 -9.35 -1.59
CA PHE A 264 -11.15 -8.43 -0.94
C PHE A 264 -12.39 -9.11 -0.37
N ASP A 265 -12.33 -10.40 -0.07
CA ASP A 265 -13.47 -11.13 0.50
C ASP A 265 -13.94 -10.51 1.82
N PHE A 266 -13.03 -9.91 2.58
CA PHE A 266 -13.33 -9.18 3.83
C PHE A 266 -14.27 -7.99 3.63
N ILE A 267 -14.25 -7.32 2.46
CA ILE A 267 -15.14 -6.18 2.17
C ILE A 267 -16.61 -6.61 2.18
N SER A 268 -16.88 -7.83 1.72
CA SER A 268 -18.23 -8.40 1.71
C SER A 268 -18.69 -8.90 3.08
N GLN A 269 -17.75 -9.33 3.92
CA GLN A 269 -18.05 -10.02 5.18
C GLN A 269 -18.25 -9.06 6.36
N SER A 270 -17.61 -7.90 6.36
CA SER A 270 -17.55 -7.03 7.55
C SER A 270 -18.00 -5.59 7.34
N GLN A 271 -18.55 -5.21 6.17
CA GLN A 271 -18.79 -3.79 5.81
C GLN A 271 -17.60 -2.92 6.23
N THR A 272 -16.37 -3.27 5.83
CA THR A 272 -15.21 -2.42 6.13
C THR A 272 -15.51 -1.01 5.68
N GLU A 273 -15.45 -0.09 6.65
CA GLU A 273 -15.98 1.26 6.57
C GLU A 273 -15.44 1.96 5.32
N GLY A 274 -16.26 1.97 4.27
CA GLY A 274 -16.08 2.88 3.17
C GLY A 274 -15.82 2.33 1.78
N TRP A 275 -15.74 1.01 1.58
CA TRP A 275 -15.62 0.44 0.22
C TRP A 275 -16.77 -0.49 -0.13
N ARG A 276 -17.16 -0.49 -1.40
CA ARG A 276 -18.09 -1.43 -2.02
C ARG A 276 -17.45 -2.05 -3.26
N LEU A 277 -17.52 -3.37 -3.40
CA LEU A 277 -17.16 -4.05 -4.63
C LEU A 277 -18.17 -3.74 -5.74
N VAL A 278 -17.70 -3.11 -6.81
CA VAL A 278 -18.48 -2.81 -8.02
C VAL A 278 -18.33 -3.92 -9.05
N GLU A 279 -17.10 -4.36 -9.28
CA GLU A 279 -16.79 -5.37 -10.28
C GLU A 279 -15.57 -6.20 -9.87
N LYS A 280 -15.59 -7.48 -10.23
CA LYS A 280 -14.45 -8.39 -10.21
C LYS A 280 -14.37 -9.09 -11.57
N ARG A 281 -13.26 -8.91 -12.28
CA ARG A 281 -13.07 -9.42 -13.65
C ARG A 281 -11.76 -10.22 -13.74
N GLY A 282 -11.83 -11.44 -14.29
CA GLY A 282 -10.65 -12.21 -14.63
C GLY A 282 -9.99 -11.67 -15.92
N ILE A 283 -8.70 -11.35 -15.84
CA ILE A 283 -7.85 -10.94 -16.96
C ILE A 283 -6.89 -12.09 -17.25
N ARG A 284 -7.00 -12.69 -18.44
CA ARG A 284 -6.03 -13.67 -18.91
C ARG A 284 -4.75 -12.95 -19.31
N SER A 285 -3.63 -13.27 -18.68
CA SER A 285 -2.35 -12.70 -19.09
C SER A 285 -1.98 -13.18 -20.49
N VAL A 286 -1.65 -12.27 -21.40
CA VAL A 286 -1.24 -12.61 -22.77
C VAL A 286 0.09 -13.40 -22.79
N TYR A 287 0.86 -13.36 -21.69
CA TYR A 287 2.07 -14.17 -21.53
C TYR A 287 1.79 -15.68 -21.38
N ALA A 288 0.58 -16.06 -20.96
CA ALA A 288 0.18 -17.46 -20.81
C ALA A 288 -0.24 -18.12 -22.13
N GLY A 289 -0.17 -17.38 -23.25
CA GLY A 289 -0.75 -17.78 -24.54
C GLY A 289 0.23 -18.23 -25.63
N ASN A 290 1.52 -18.43 -25.35
CA ASN A 290 2.48 -18.89 -26.37
C ASN A 290 2.72 -20.41 -26.37
N ASP A 291 1.93 -21.20 -25.65
CA ASP A 291 2.00 -22.68 -25.70
C ASP A 291 1.20 -23.28 -26.88
N ASP A 292 0.49 -22.47 -27.67
CA ASP A 292 -0.29 -22.91 -28.83
C ASP A 292 0.42 -22.71 -30.19
N ASP A 293 1.66 -22.19 -30.22
CA ASP A 293 2.47 -22.06 -31.45
C ASP A 293 3.35 -23.30 -31.76
N ASP A 294 2.96 -24.50 -31.31
CA ASP A 294 3.58 -25.77 -31.75
C ASP A 294 2.81 -26.40 -32.92
N GLU A 295 2.61 -25.64 -34.01
CA GLU A 295 2.27 -26.20 -35.34
C GLU A 295 3.51 -26.82 -36.04
N GLY A 296 4.46 -27.39 -35.28
CA GLY A 296 5.77 -27.77 -35.82
C GLY A 296 6.37 -29.11 -35.39
N ARG A 297 5.83 -29.83 -34.40
CA ARG A 297 6.37 -31.14 -33.99
C ARG A 297 5.32 -32.25 -33.93
N ASP A 298 4.99 -32.74 -35.12
CA ASP A 298 4.52 -34.12 -35.27
C ASP A 298 5.59 -35.08 -34.74
N ASN A 299 5.32 -35.70 -33.58
CA ASN A 299 5.94 -36.91 -32.99
C ASN A 299 6.50 -36.77 -31.55
N ALA A 300 5.73 -36.19 -30.63
CA ALA A 300 5.92 -36.45 -29.19
C ALA A 300 4.61 -36.96 -28.55
N PRO A 301 4.65 -37.97 -27.66
CA PRO A 301 3.45 -38.52 -27.03
C PRO A 301 2.77 -37.45 -26.16
N LYS A 302 1.55 -37.07 -26.54
CA LYS A 302 0.71 -36.09 -25.84
C LYS A 302 0.18 -36.67 -24.52
N ASN A 303 1.03 -36.72 -23.48
CA ASN A 303 0.53 -36.62 -22.11
C ASN A 303 0.20 -35.15 -21.84
N LYS A 304 -0.89 -34.66 -22.43
CA LYS A 304 -1.43 -33.32 -22.12
C LYS A 304 -2.08 -33.40 -20.73
N VAL A 305 -1.29 -33.15 -19.69
CA VAL A 305 -1.83 -32.82 -18.37
C VAL A 305 -2.64 -31.53 -18.55
N TYR A 306 -3.89 -31.52 -18.08
CA TYR A 306 -4.73 -30.34 -18.15
C TYR A 306 -4.11 -29.23 -17.29
N THR A 307 -3.71 -28.13 -17.93
CA THR A 307 -3.29 -26.91 -17.23
C THR A 307 -4.54 -26.04 -17.06
N PRO A 308 -4.94 -25.71 -15.82
CA PRO A 308 -6.08 -24.82 -15.60
C PRO A 308 -5.77 -23.43 -16.14
N GLU A 309 -6.79 -22.75 -16.63
CA GLU A 309 -6.65 -21.36 -17.03
C GLU A 309 -6.27 -20.51 -15.81
N THR A 310 -5.14 -19.81 -15.90
CA THR A 310 -4.69 -18.89 -14.86
C THR A 310 -5.15 -17.48 -15.18
N PHE A 311 -5.77 -16.83 -14.20
CA PHE A 311 -6.27 -15.47 -14.32
C PHE A 311 -5.57 -14.57 -13.30
N THR A 312 -5.32 -13.34 -13.73
CA THR A 312 -5.12 -12.20 -12.83
C THR A 312 -6.47 -11.54 -12.62
N TRP A 313 -6.79 -11.08 -11.43
CA TRP A 313 -8.07 -10.46 -11.11
C TRP A 313 -7.97 -8.94 -11.08
N LEU A 314 -8.88 -8.26 -11.78
CA LEU A 314 -9.13 -6.83 -11.62
C LEU A 314 -10.34 -6.63 -10.72
N TYR A 315 -10.13 -5.93 -9.61
CA TYR A 315 -11.18 -5.47 -8.71
C TYR A 315 -11.43 -3.99 -8.95
N ILE A 316 -12.71 -3.62 -9.03
CA ILE A 316 -13.18 -2.25 -9.01
C ILE A 316 -13.94 -2.06 -7.69
N LEU A 317 -13.33 -1.31 -6.77
CA LEU A 317 -13.95 -0.92 -5.51
C LEU A 317 -14.37 0.54 -5.61
N GLU A 318 -15.52 0.90 -5.05
CA GLU A 318 -16.01 2.28 -5.01
C GLU A 318 -16.17 2.75 -3.56
N ARG A 319 -15.75 3.99 -3.29
CA ARG A 319 -15.82 4.62 -1.99
C ARG A 319 -17.27 5.02 -1.64
N VAL A 320 -17.80 4.59 -0.49
CA VAL A 320 -19.20 4.86 -0.02
C VAL A 320 -19.36 5.87 1.12
#